data_AF-A0A2D6IK94-F1
#
_entry.id   AF-A0A2D6IK94-F1
#
_cell.length_a   1.000
_cell.length_b   1.000
_cell.length_c   1.000
_cell.angle_alpha   90.00
_cell.angle_beta   90.00
_cell.angle_gamma   90.00
#
_symmetry.space_group_name_H-M   'P 1'
#
loop_
_entity.id
_entity.type
_entity.pdbx_description
1 polymer ?
#
loop_
_entity_poly.entity_id
_entity_poly.type
_entity_poly.pdbx_seq_one_letter_code
_entity_poly.pdbx_strand_id
1 'polypeptide(L)'
;MEKSIDWNKFDWSRIFGVVSSVDGMKRNQTRPLRTEIIEMSIDKYSNGQLSYVGDTADGMDFIGVDGLRYECKSAETLFPKIVPHTRQMVLKNHRSKQQEVEQTFDYMILVDTGKNCVGICDWNSCMTSNKDAVVMFSVRLRDITVVAENVTPDPTLAEIDMEKCITSLIRESI
;
A
#
# COMPACT_ATOMS: atom_id res chain seq x y z
N MET A 1 -12.26 11.75 -23.34
CA MET A 1 -12.86 10.96 -22.24
C MET A 1 -11.87 10.97 -21.12
N GLU A 2 -12.27 11.47 -19.97
CA GLU A 2 -11.56 11.24 -18.72
C GLU A 2 -11.52 9.72 -18.51
N LYS A 3 -10.32 9.14 -18.44
CA LYS A 3 -10.19 7.72 -18.12
C LYS A 3 -10.49 7.58 -16.63
N SER A 4 -11.13 6.50 -16.22
CA SER A 4 -11.31 6.15 -14.80
C SER A 4 -10.60 4.83 -14.51
N ILE A 5 -10.14 4.63 -13.28
CA ILE A 5 -9.59 3.34 -12.86
C ILE A 5 -10.67 2.27 -12.85
N ASP A 6 -10.41 1.16 -13.54
CA ASP A 6 -11.19 -0.07 -13.52
C ASP A 6 -10.45 -1.12 -12.68
N TRP A 7 -10.78 -1.16 -11.39
CA TRP A 7 -10.14 -2.06 -10.42
C TRP A 7 -10.32 -3.55 -10.73
N ASN A 8 -11.26 -3.93 -11.59
CA ASN A 8 -11.46 -5.32 -12.00
C ASN A 8 -10.39 -5.80 -13.00
N LYS A 9 -9.63 -4.88 -13.62
CA LYS A 9 -8.53 -5.22 -14.53
C LYS A 9 -7.20 -5.42 -13.82
N PHE A 10 -7.13 -5.19 -12.52
CA PHE A 10 -5.94 -5.47 -11.73
C PHE A 10 -5.80 -6.98 -11.53
N ASP A 11 -4.59 -7.50 -11.72
CA ASP A 11 -4.27 -8.90 -11.41
C ASP A 11 -3.96 -9.02 -9.91
N TRP A 12 -5.01 -8.93 -9.09
CA TRP A 12 -4.90 -8.99 -7.64
C TRP A 12 -4.26 -10.30 -7.14
N SER A 13 -4.46 -11.41 -7.87
CA SER A 13 -3.86 -12.70 -7.51
C SER A 13 -2.33 -12.60 -7.55
N ARG A 14 -1.78 -11.98 -8.60
CA ARG A 14 -0.34 -11.74 -8.68
C ARG A 14 0.18 -10.71 -7.69
N ILE A 15 -0.57 -9.63 -7.45
CA ILE A 15 -0.21 -8.64 -6.42
C ILE A 15 -0.11 -9.32 -5.05
N PHE A 16 -1.10 -10.13 -4.65
CA PHE A 16 -1.04 -10.87 -3.39
C PHE A 16 -0.02 -12.01 -3.39
N GLY A 17 0.31 -12.57 -4.56
CA GLY A 17 1.47 -13.43 -4.74
C GLY A 17 2.77 -12.73 -4.34
N VAL A 18 2.98 -11.49 -4.80
CA VAL A 18 4.12 -10.68 -4.39
C VAL A 18 4.07 -10.33 -2.90
N VAL A 19 2.90 -9.90 -2.38
CA VAL A 19 2.72 -9.62 -0.94
C VAL A 19 3.15 -10.82 -0.08
N SER A 20 2.77 -12.04 -0.50
CA SER A 20 3.16 -13.28 0.20
C SER A 20 4.67 -13.51 0.13
N SER A 21 5.26 -13.29 -1.06
CA SER A 21 6.69 -13.50 -1.30
C SER A 21 7.61 -12.62 -0.43
N VAL A 22 7.10 -11.48 0.02
CA VAL A 22 7.83 -10.51 0.85
C VAL A 22 7.44 -10.55 2.33
N ASP A 23 6.56 -11.47 2.77
CA ASP A 23 6.13 -11.51 4.18
C ASP A 23 7.32 -11.70 5.13
N GLY A 24 8.31 -12.51 4.74
CA GLY A 24 9.53 -12.74 5.52
C GLY A 24 10.33 -11.47 5.85
N MET A 25 10.20 -10.40 5.05
CA MET A 25 10.95 -9.14 5.17
C MET A 25 10.48 -8.27 6.35
N LYS A 26 10.61 -8.79 7.58
CA LYS A 26 10.10 -8.16 8.82
C LYS A 26 11.13 -7.27 9.53
N ARG A 27 12.40 -7.33 9.14
CA ARG A 27 13.50 -6.53 9.71
C ARG A 27 13.33 -5.04 9.38
N ASN A 28 13.78 -4.16 10.27
CA ASN A 28 13.61 -2.71 10.08
C ASN A 28 14.25 -2.18 8.80
N GLN A 29 15.36 -2.77 8.37
CA GLN A 29 16.09 -2.39 7.16
C GLN A 29 15.39 -2.87 5.88
N THR A 30 14.63 -3.96 5.93
CA THR A 30 13.94 -4.53 4.76
C THR A 30 12.48 -4.11 4.66
N ARG A 31 11.90 -3.52 5.70
CA ARG A 31 10.53 -3.00 5.69
C ARG A 31 10.26 -1.95 4.60
N PRO A 32 11.12 -0.93 4.38
CA PRO A 32 10.92 0.02 3.28
C PRO A 32 10.94 -0.68 1.92
N LEU A 33 11.93 -1.55 1.69
CA LEU A 33 12.04 -2.32 0.45
C LEU A 33 10.83 -3.24 0.23
N ARG A 34 10.29 -3.84 1.29
CA ARG A 34 9.05 -4.64 1.22
C ARG A 34 7.88 -3.80 0.72
N THR A 35 7.73 -2.59 1.25
CA THR A 35 6.67 -1.66 0.85
C THR A 35 6.82 -1.28 -0.63
N GLU A 36 8.03 -0.90 -1.03
CA GLU A 36 8.35 -0.56 -2.43
C GLU A 36 8.07 -1.72 -3.40
N ILE A 37 8.47 -2.96 -3.06
CA ILE A 37 8.18 -4.14 -3.89
C ILE A 37 6.66 -4.36 -4.06
N ILE A 38 5.87 -4.16 -3.00
CA ILE A 38 4.40 -4.26 -3.07
C ILE A 38 3.86 -3.17 -3.99
N GLU A 39 4.33 -1.94 -3.87
CA GLU A 39 3.88 -0.81 -4.69
C GLU A 39 4.22 -1.02 -6.17
N MET A 40 5.46 -1.38 -6.48
CA MET A 40 5.88 -1.74 -7.85
C MET A 40 5.04 -2.88 -8.43
N SER A 41 4.61 -3.84 -7.60
CA SER A 41 3.73 -4.91 -8.05
C SER A 41 2.33 -4.40 -8.40
N ILE A 42 1.79 -3.45 -7.63
CA ILE A 42 0.49 -2.84 -7.91
C ILE A 42 0.54 -2.10 -9.25
N ASP A 43 1.59 -1.32 -9.52
CA ASP A 43 1.82 -0.69 -10.82
C ASP A 43 1.86 -1.75 -11.94
N LYS A 44 2.81 -2.69 -11.84
CA LYS A 44 3.04 -3.74 -12.85
C LYS A 44 1.77 -4.53 -13.20
N TYR A 45 0.93 -4.79 -12.21
CA TYR A 45 -0.27 -5.62 -12.35
C TYR A 45 -1.57 -4.78 -12.37
N SER A 46 -1.49 -3.46 -12.53
CA SER A 46 -2.64 -2.56 -12.68
C SER A 46 -3.27 -2.58 -14.08
N ASN A 47 -2.68 -3.31 -15.03
CA ASN A 47 -2.99 -3.25 -16.46
C ASN A 47 -2.77 -1.85 -17.05
N GLY A 48 -1.68 -1.19 -16.63
CA GLY A 48 -1.28 0.15 -17.09
C GLY A 48 -2.20 1.27 -16.61
N GLN A 49 -2.91 1.06 -15.50
CA GLN A 49 -3.86 2.02 -14.94
C GLN A 49 -3.25 2.90 -13.85
N LEU A 50 -2.23 2.40 -13.16
CA LEU A 50 -1.39 3.17 -12.24
C LEU A 50 0.04 3.20 -12.78
N SER A 51 0.80 4.20 -12.38
CA SER A 51 2.24 4.28 -12.62
C SER A 51 2.93 4.64 -11.32
N TYR A 52 3.89 3.82 -10.89
CA TYR A 52 4.63 4.03 -9.65
C TYR A 52 5.52 5.27 -9.76
N VAL A 53 5.46 6.11 -8.73
CA VAL A 53 6.26 7.35 -8.59
C VAL A 53 6.78 7.57 -7.16
N GLY A 54 6.63 6.59 -6.26
CA GLY A 54 7.00 6.73 -4.84
C GLY A 54 8.50 6.94 -4.59
N ASP A 55 9.35 6.67 -5.58
CA ASP A 55 10.80 6.90 -5.55
C ASP A 55 11.20 8.32 -6.02
N THR A 56 10.28 9.05 -6.64
CA THR A 56 10.53 10.32 -7.34
C THR A 56 9.59 11.45 -6.94
N ALA A 57 8.45 11.14 -6.30
CA ALA A 57 7.45 12.10 -5.87
C ALA A 57 7.25 12.07 -4.34
N ASP A 58 6.98 13.24 -3.75
CA ASP A 58 6.74 13.36 -2.32
C ASP A 58 5.25 13.21 -1.98
N GLY A 59 4.93 12.23 -1.13
CA GLY A 59 3.60 12.07 -0.51
C GLY A 59 2.53 11.43 -1.39
N MET A 60 2.95 10.72 -2.44
CA MET A 60 2.10 9.83 -3.24
C MET A 60 2.96 8.69 -3.79
N ASP A 61 2.34 7.54 -4.01
CA ASP A 61 3.02 6.34 -4.53
C ASP A 61 2.70 6.10 -6.01
N PHE A 62 1.55 6.59 -6.51
CA PHE A 62 1.14 6.42 -7.91
C PHE A 62 0.46 7.64 -8.53
N ILE A 63 0.55 7.71 -9.85
CA ILE A 63 -0.33 8.51 -10.70
C ILE A 63 -1.26 7.57 -11.47
N GLY A 64 -2.56 7.82 -11.40
CA GLY A 64 -3.56 7.08 -12.17
C GLY A 64 -3.71 7.58 -13.60
N VAL A 65 -4.23 6.73 -14.49
CA VAL A 65 -4.59 7.12 -15.87
C VAL A 65 -5.71 8.17 -15.93
N ASP A 66 -6.41 8.37 -14.81
CA ASP A 66 -7.38 9.43 -14.58
C ASP A 66 -6.74 10.78 -14.18
N GLY A 67 -5.42 10.80 -14.01
CA GLY A 67 -4.66 11.99 -13.60
C GLY A 67 -4.67 12.25 -12.10
N LEU A 68 -5.23 11.34 -11.29
CA LEU A 68 -5.31 11.48 -9.84
C LEU A 68 -4.11 10.83 -9.13
N ARG A 69 -3.83 11.30 -7.92
CA ARG A 69 -2.69 10.88 -7.10
C ARG A 69 -3.14 9.85 -6.09
N TYR A 70 -2.38 8.76 -5.96
CA TYR A 70 -2.70 7.66 -5.07
C TYR A 70 -1.58 7.41 -4.07
N GLU A 71 -1.93 7.26 -2.80
CA GLU A 71 -1.06 6.75 -1.73
C GLU A 71 -1.42 5.29 -1.45
N CYS A 72 -0.47 4.47 -1.00
CA CYS A 72 -0.67 3.08 -0.60
C CYS A 72 -0.20 2.83 0.84
N LYS A 73 -1.01 2.06 1.57
CA LYS A 73 -0.70 1.63 2.94
C LYS A 73 -1.10 0.17 3.11
N SER A 74 -0.12 -0.66 3.47
CA SER A 74 -0.30 -2.11 3.62
C SER A 74 -0.02 -2.59 5.04
N ALA A 75 -0.88 -3.46 5.60
CA ALA A 75 -0.65 -4.12 6.88
C ALA A 75 -1.48 -5.42 7.06
N GLU A 76 -0.99 -6.38 7.86
CA GLU A 76 -1.61 -7.70 8.09
C GLU A 76 -2.97 -7.66 8.82
N THR A 77 -3.29 -6.53 9.47
CA THR A 77 -4.49 -6.38 10.30
C THR A 77 -5.16 -5.03 10.06
N LEU A 78 -5.10 -4.56 8.81
CA LEU A 78 -5.54 -3.23 8.44
C LEU A 78 -7.06 -3.06 8.62
N PHE A 79 -7.83 -4.10 8.29
CA PHE A 79 -9.28 -4.15 8.45
C PHE A 79 -9.65 -5.04 9.65
N PRO A 80 -9.74 -4.50 10.88
CA PRO A 80 -10.10 -5.28 12.06
C PRO A 80 -11.56 -5.78 11.98
N LYS A 81 -11.86 -6.87 12.70
CA LYS A 81 -13.22 -7.46 12.74
C LYS A 81 -14.19 -6.75 13.68
N ILE A 82 -13.67 -6.14 14.75
CA ILE A 82 -14.49 -5.69 15.90
C ILE A 82 -14.78 -4.19 15.84
N VAL A 83 -13.78 -3.38 15.46
CA VAL A 83 -13.90 -1.91 15.48
C VAL A 83 -14.28 -1.38 14.09
N PRO A 84 -15.07 -0.29 14.01
CA PRO A 84 -15.65 0.19 12.76
C PRO A 84 -14.70 1.05 11.91
N HIS A 85 -13.40 0.98 12.17
CA HIS A 85 -12.37 1.73 11.45
C HIS A 85 -11.12 0.88 11.24
N THR A 86 -10.27 1.29 10.31
CA THR A 86 -8.97 0.65 10.08
C THR A 86 -8.10 0.72 11.32
N ARG A 87 -7.09 -0.16 11.38
CA ARG A 87 -5.98 0.01 12.32
C ARG A 87 -5.32 1.37 12.07
N GLN A 88 -4.96 2.06 13.15
CA GLN A 88 -4.26 3.34 13.05
C GLN A 88 -2.87 3.14 12.43
N MET A 89 -2.54 3.95 11.42
CA MET A 89 -1.28 3.88 10.67
C MET A 89 -0.57 5.22 10.62
N VAL A 90 0.74 5.20 10.40
CA VAL A 90 1.51 6.42 10.14
C VAL A 90 1.17 6.91 8.74
N LEU A 91 0.75 8.17 8.64
CA LEU A 91 0.61 8.88 7.37
C LEU A 91 1.95 9.51 6.98
N LYS A 92 2.53 10.29 7.90
CA LYS A 92 3.76 11.05 7.68
C LYS A 92 4.50 11.31 8.99
N ASN A 93 5.82 11.38 8.93
CA ASN A 93 6.66 11.87 10.03
C ASN A 93 7.07 13.32 9.76
N HIS A 94 6.92 14.20 10.73
CA HIS A 94 7.41 15.58 10.68
C HIS A 94 8.76 15.71 11.40
N ARG A 95 9.62 16.62 10.93
CA ARG A 95 10.88 16.97 11.62
C ARG A 95 10.71 18.04 12.70
N SER A 96 9.54 18.71 12.77
CA SER A 96 9.27 19.80 13.73
C SER A 96 7.83 19.76 14.26
N LYS A 97 7.52 20.55 15.30
CA LYS A 97 6.22 20.55 16.00
C LYS A 97 5.06 20.88 15.05
N GLN A 98 3.96 20.14 15.22
CA GLN A 98 2.62 20.33 14.64
C GLN A 98 2.58 21.15 13.35
N GLN A 99 2.63 20.47 12.21
CA GLN A 99 2.28 21.04 10.92
C GLN A 99 0.89 20.57 10.52
N GLU A 100 0.15 21.42 9.81
CA GLU A 100 -1.03 20.99 9.10
C GLU A 100 -0.63 19.93 8.06
N VAL A 101 -1.49 18.91 7.92
CA VAL A 101 -1.24 17.83 6.96
C VAL A 101 -1.73 18.29 5.61
N GLU A 102 -0.80 18.73 4.75
CA GLU A 102 -1.11 19.07 3.37
C GLU A 102 -1.59 17.84 2.60
N GLN A 103 -2.58 18.02 1.73
CA GLN A 103 -3.10 16.96 0.88
C GLN A 103 -2.12 16.66 -0.27
N THR A 104 -1.41 15.54 -0.17
CA THR A 104 -0.44 15.10 -1.19
C THR A 104 -1.00 14.06 -2.16
N PHE A 105 -2.12 13.42 -1.82
CA PHE A 105 -2.83 12.45 -2.67
C PHE A 105 -4.34 12.71 -2.70
N ASP A 106 -5.03 12.12 -3.67
CA ASP A 106 -6.48 12.23 -3.85
C ASP A 106 -7.20 10.99 -3.29
N TYR A 107 -6.62 9.81 -3.51
CA TYR A 107 -7.12 8.53 -3.01
C TYR A 107 -6.04 7.72 -2.28
N MET A 108 -6.47 6.86 -1.35
CA MET A 108 -5.60 5.92 -0.67
C MET A 108 -6.00 4.47 -0.98
N ILE A 109 -5.02 3.67 -1.36
CA ILE A 109 -5.09 2.21 -1.52
C ILE A 109 -4.70 1.58 -0.19
N LEU A 110 -5.63 0.83 0.40
CA LEU A 110 -5.49 0.16 1.68
C LEU A 110 -5.39 -1.35 1.45
N VAL A 111 -4.21 -1.93 1.68
CA VAL A 111 -3.95 -3.36 1.44
C VAL A 111 -3.88 -4.11 2.77
N ASP A 112 -4.92 -4.88 3.08
CA ASP A 112 -4.88 -5.83 4.20
C ASP A 112 -4.20 -7.12 3.75
N THR A 113 -2.94 -7.30 4.17
CA THR A 113 -2.11 -8.44 3.75
C THR A 113 -2.43 -9.73 4.51
N GLY A 114 -3.18 -9.66 5.61
CA GLY A 114 -3.58 -10.86 6.36
C GLY A 114 -4.89 -11.44 5.85
N LYS A 115 -5.75 -10.60 5.26
CA LYS A 115 -7.03 -11.00 4.66
C LYS A 115 -7.04 -11.05 3.14
N ASN A 116 -5.95 -10.65 2.50
CA ASN A 116 -5.85 -10.45 1.05
C ASN A 116 -7.01 -9.61 0.51
N CYS A 117 -7.19 -8.43 1.11
CA CYS A 117 -8.27 -7.50 0.82
C CYS A 117 -7.70 -6.12 0.46
N VAL A 118 -8.33 -5.45 -0.50
CA VAL A 118 -7.98 -4.11 -0.93
C VAL A 118 -9.19 -3.20 -0.83
N GLY A 119 -9.02 -2.08 -0.15
CA GLY A 119 -10.00 -1.01 -0.05
C GLY A 119 -9.45 0.30 -0.58
N ILE A 120 -10.34 1.16 -1.08
CA ILE A 120 -10.02 2.50 -1.55
C ILE A 120 -10.85 3.51 -0.76
N CYS A 121 -10.24 4.62 -0.33
CA CYS A 121 -10.94 5.76 0.23
C CYS A 121 -10.35 7.07 -0.30
N ASP A 122 -11.12 8.16 -0.21
CA ASP A 122 -10.61 9.50 -0.54
C ASP A 122 -9.82 10.11 0.61
N TRP A 123 -9.12 11.21 0.31
CA TRP A 123 -8.41 12.02 1.31
C TRP A 123 -9.30 12.44 2.50
N ASN A 124 -10.53 12.88 2.24
CA ASN A 124 -11.44 13.40 3.27
C ASN A 124 -11.90 12.33 4.27
N SER A 125 -11.83 11.06 3.88
CA SER A 125 -12.13 9.91 4.72
C SER A 125 -11.01 9.58 5.71
N CYS A 126 -9.81 10.13 5.51
CA CYS A 126 -8.66 9.94 6.39
C CYS A 126 -8.83 10.78 7.67
N MET A 127 -9.19 10.12 8.78
CA MET A 127 -9.26 10.75 10.10
C MET A 127 -7.84 10.88 10.67
N THR A 128 -7.21 12.04 10.46
CA THR A 128 -5.84 12.29 10.91
C THR A 128 -5.78 12.76 12.37
N SER A 129 -4.75 12.33 13.09
CA SER A 129 -4.43 12.78 14.45
C SER A 129 -2.93 12.96 14.60
N ASN A 130 -2.50 14.04 15.24
CA ASN A 130 -1.10 14.29 15.56
C ASN A 130 -0.68 13.56 16.84
N LYS A 131 0.40 12.78 16.77
CA LYS A 131 1.08 12.18 17.92
C LYS A 131 2.56 12.52 17.87
N ASP A 132 2.96 13.52 18.64
CA ASP A 132 4.31 14.09 18.66
C ASP A 132 4.77 14.55 17.27
N ALA A 133 5.79 13.88 16.72
CA ALA A 133 6.37 14.14 15.40
C ALA A 133 5.74 13.25 14.30
N VAL A 134 4.61 12.59 14.58
CA VAL A 134 3.99 11.61 13.69
C VAL A 134 2.54 11.96 13.46
N VAL A 135 2.15 12.08 12.19
CA VAL A 135 0.74 12.10 11.80
C VAL A 135 0.29 10.67 11.64
N MET A 136 -0.71 10.31 12.44
CA MET A 136 -1.39 9.05 12.35
C MET A 136 -2.72 9.24 11.63
N PHE A 137 -3.22 8.22 10.95
CA PHE A 137 -4.56 8.23 10.36
C PHE A 137 -5.29 6.91 10.60
N SER A 138 -6.61 6.97 10.52
CA SER A 138 -7.49 5.80 10.36
C SER A 138 -8.69 6.18 9.48
N VAL A 139 -9.37 5.18 8.93
CA VAL A 139 -10.51 5.38 8.02
C VAL A 139 -11.68 4.56 8.54
N ARG A 140 -12.91 5.10 8.54
CA ARG A 140 -14.08 4.29 8.93
C ARG A 140 -14.35 3.26 7.85
N LEU A 141 -14.66 2.03 8.22
CA LEU A 141 -14.83 0.95 7.24
C LEU A 141 -15.97 1.21 6.24
N ARG A 142 -16.99 1.99 6.64
CA ARG A 142 -18.09 2.40 5.75
C ARG A 142 -17.69 3.41 4.67
N ASP A 143 -16.58 4.12 4.86
CA ASP A 143 -16.06 5.13 3.94
C ASP A 143 -15.02 4.50 2.98
N ILE A 144 -14.86 3.16 3.03
CA ILE A 144 -13.95 2.39 2.19
C ILE A 144 -14.76 1.62 1.15
N THR A 145 -14.39 1.80 -0.12
CA THR A 145 -14.87 0.95 -1.21
C THR A 145 -13.94 -0.26 -1.33
N VAL A 146 -14.44 -1.46 -1.02
CA VAL A 146 -13.68 -2.70 -1.23
C VAL A 146 -13.63 -3.01 -2.72
N VAL A 147 -12.42 -3.15 -3.26
CA VAL A 147 -12.18 -3.42 -4.68
C VAL A 147 -11.63 -4.82 -4.94
N ALA A 148 -11.13 -5.48 -3.89
CA ALA A 148 -10.77 -6.90 -3.91
C ALA A 148 -10.90 -7.49 -2.50
N GLU A 149 -11.35 -8.74 -2.38
CA GLU A 149 -11.52 -9.40 -1.09
C GLU A 149 -11.21 -10.89 -1.18
N ASN A 150 -10.61 -11.45 -0.11
CA ASN A 150 -10.28 -12.88 0.02
C ASN A 150 -9.52 -13.43 -1.20
N VAL A 151 -8.62 -12.61 -1.76
CA VAL A 151 -7.91 -12.97 -2.97
C VAL A 151 -6.98 -14.15 -2.69
N THR A 152 -7.02 -15.15 -3.56
CA THR A 152 -6.07 -16.26 -3.54
C THR A 152 -4.78 -15.82 -4.23
N PRO A 153 -3.63 -15.80 -3.52
CA PRO A 153 -2.35 -15.44 -4.11
C PRO A 153 -1.93 -16.39 -5.24
N ASP A 154 -1.28 -15.86 -6.28
CA ASP A 154 -0.64 -16.68 -7.31
C ASP A 154 0.47 -17.53 -6.66
N PRO A 155 0.36 -18.88 -6.67
CA PRO A 155 1.32 -19.74 -5.98
C PRO A 155 2.74 -19.62 -6.54
N THR A 156 2.88 -19.33 -7.84
CA THR A 156 4.20 -19.22 -8.48
C THR A 156 5.00 -18.03 -7.97
N LEU A 157 4.32 -17.01 -7.45
CA LEU A 157 4.92 -15.86 -6.80
C LEU A 157 4.97 -16.05 -5.28
N ALA A 158 3.90 -16.58 -4.68
CA ALA A 158 3.78 -16.71 -3.24
C ALA A 158 4.81 -17.66 -2.61
N GLU A 159 5.29 -18.66 -3.36
CA GLU A 159 6.32 -19.59 -2.91
C GLU A 159 7.75 -19.01 -2.96
N ILE A 160 7.94 -17.82 -3.55
CA ILE A 160 9.24 -17.15 -3.61
C ILE A 160 9.54 -16.54 -2.23
N ASP A 161 10.69 -16.87 -1.65
CA ASP A 161 11.21 -16.17 -0.47
C ASP A 161 12.12 -15.02 -0.91
N MET A 162 11.54 -13.82 -1.04
CA MET A 162 12.27 -12.64 -1.52
C MET A 162 13.40 -12.23 -0.57
N GLU A 163 13.24 -12.41 0.74
CA GLU A 163 14.30 -12.11 1.69
C GLU A 163 15.52 -13.00 1.47
N LYS A 164 15.29 -14.30 1.25
CA LYS A 164 16.36 -15.25 0.93
C LYS A 164 17.01 -14.95 -0.42
N CYS A 165 16.24 -14.63 -1.45
CA CYS A 165 16.76 -14.23 -2.77
C CYS A 165 17.69 -13.02 -2.67
N ILE A 166 17.22 -11.94 -2.04
CA ILE A 166 18.01 -10.71 -1.85
C ILE A 166 19.28 -11.00 -1.03
N THR A 167 19.15 -11.76 0.06
CA THR A 167 20.29 -12.08 0.92
C THR A 167 21.34 -12.94 0.20
N SER A 168 20.93 -13.86 -0.67
CA SER A 168 21.87 -14.65 -1.50
C SER A 168 22.66 -13.75 -2.44
N LEU A 169 21.95 -12.88 -3.19
CA LEU A 169 22.58 -11.96 -4.15
C LEU A 169 23.58 -11.01 -3.48
N ILE A 170 23.24 -10.49 -2.29
CA ILE A 170 24.16 -9.64 -1.52
C ILE A 170 25.41 -10.45 -1.12
N ARG A 171 25.26 -11.69 -0.65
CA ARG A 171 26.38 -12.53 -0.22
C ARG A 171 27.29 -12.96 -1.37
N GLU A 172 26.73 -13.14 -2.56
CA GLU A 172 27.51 -13.45 -3.77
C GLU A 172 28.28 -12.24 -4.30
N SER A 173 27.87 -11.03 -3.91
CA SER A 173 28.47 -9.77 -4.35
C SER A 173 29.56 -9.22 -3.41
N ILE A 174 29.79 -9.86 -2.26
CA ILE A 174 30.83 -9.51 -1.27
C ILE A 174 31.92 -10.57 -1.21
#